data_AF-A0AAD1BG24-F1
#
_entry.id   AF-A0AAD1BG24-F1
#
_cell.length_a   1.000
_cell.length_b   1.000
_cell.length_c   1.000
_cell.angle_alpha   90.00
_cell.angle_beta   90.00
_cell.angle_gamma   90.00
#
_symmetry.space_group_name_H-M   'P 1'
#
loop_
_entity.id
_entity.type
_entity.pdbx_description
1 polymer ?
#
loop_
_entity_poly.entity_id
_entity_poly.type
_entity_poly.pdbx_seq_one_letter_code
_entity_poly.pdbx_strand_id
1 'polypeptide(L)'
;MKFDFSPEIGYLFNDKWGVGLMLGYEYEKETEAGKKSYSNSFKISPFARWYYVHKGPFNLFLDGGVGFDFGKVKANGEKTNRHGFEVGVRPGACVDLTEGLCLCLRMGFVGYRHDYFGGEEPEIGTNGFGLRFAPEELMIGFELEF
;
A
#
# COMPACT_ATOMS: atom_id res chain seq x y z
N MET A 1 -9.90 4.29 18.46
CA MET A 1 -10.59 4.54 17.17
C MET A 1 -9.51 4.58 16.12
N LYS A 2 -9.53 3.62 15.20
CA LYS A 2 -8.60 3.52 14.08
C LYS A 2 -9.38 3.84 12.81
N PHE A 3 -8.88 4.79 12.03
CA PHE A 3 -9.42 5.17 10.73
C PHE A 3 -8.30 4.96 9.73
N ASP A 4 -8.48 4.04 8.79
CA ASP A 4 -7.58 3.85 7.66
C ASP A 4 -8.34 4.22 6.39
N PHE A 5 -7.69 5.01 5.54
CA PHE A 5 -8.22 5.40 4.25
C PHE A 5 -7.10 5.40 3.23
N SER A 6 -7.16 4.46 2.29
CA SER A 6 -6.07 4.20 1.35
C SER A 6 -6.53 4.28 -0.11
N PRO A 7 -6.85 5.48 -0.65
CA PRO A 7 -7.28 5.61 -2.04
C PRO A 7 -6.14 5.33 -3.02
N GLU A 8 -6.47 4.64 -4.10
CA GLU A 8 -5.58 4.36 -5.22
C GLU A 8 -6.11 5.02 -6.49
N ILE A 9 -5.20 5.63 -7.25
CA ILE A 9 -5.50 6.18 -8.56
C ILE A 9 -4.47 5.63 -9.53
N GLY A 10 -4.94 4.92 -10.56
CA GLY A 10 -4.11 4.33 -11.61
C GLY A 10 -4.49 4.82 -13.00
N TYR A 11 -3.54 4.76 -13.92
CA TYR A 11 -3.75 4.97 -15.34
C TYR A 11 -2.97 3.90 -16.12
N LEU A 12 -3.68 3.12 -16.95
CA LEU A 12 -3.07 2.18 -17.88
C LEU A 12 -2.78 2.91 -19.19
N PHE A 13 -1.50 2.91 -19.60
CA PHE A 13 -1.10 3.49 -20.89
C PHE A 13 -1.26 2.48 -22.03
N ASN A 14 -1.09 1.19 -21.75
CA ASN A 14 -1.21 0.07 -22.67
C ASN A 14 -1.62 -1.19 -21.90
N ASP A 15 -2.02 -2.26 -22.59
CA ASP A 15 -2.35 -3.57 -22.02
C ASP A 15 -1.22 -4.22 -21.19
N LYS A 16 -0.01 -3.67 -21.28
CA LYS A 16 1.19 -4.17 -20.58
C LYS A 16 1.62 -3.27 -19.43
N TRP A 17 1.42 -1.96 -19.51
CA TRP A 17 2.01 -1.00 -18.58
C TRP A 17 0.97 -0.01 -18.09
N GLY A 18 0.86 0.10 -16.77
CA GLY A 18 0.16 1.16 -16.08
C GLY A 18 1.05 1.81 -15.04
N VAL A 19 0.64 2.97 -14.57
CA VAL A 19 1.21 3.61 -13.39
C VAL A 19 0.08 3.97 -12.46
N GLY A 20 0.37 4.01 -11.17
CA GLY A 20 -0.59 4.44 -10.19
C GLY A 20 0.09 5.11 -9.01
N LEU A 21 -0.75 5.72 -8.21
CA LEU A 21 -0.39 6.37 -6.98
C LEU A 21 -1.36 5.87 -5.92
N MET A 22 -0.82 5.24 -4.90
CA MET A 22 -1.56 4.92 -3.69
C MET A 22 -1.27 5.99 -2.65
N LEU A 23 -2.31 6.54 -2.04
CA LEU A 23 -2.20 7.39 -0.87
C LEU A 23 -2.81 6.62 0.30
N GLY A 24 -2.16 6.62 1.45
CA GLY A 24 -2.67 6.01 2.67
C GLY A 24 -2.74 7.05 3.78
N TYR A 25 -3.87 7.15 4.45
CA TYR A 25 -4.03 7.99 5.63
C TYR A 25 -4.58 7.16 6.77
N GLU A 26 -3.74 6.97 7.78
CA GLU A 26 -4.09 6.24 8.99
C GLU A 26 -4.12 7.20 10.18
N TYR A 27 -5.27 7.26 10.85
CA TYR A 27 -5.47 8.02 12.07
C TYR A 27 -5.89 7.07 13.19
N GLU A 28 -5.06 6.99 14.22
CA GLU A 28 -5.34 6.19 15.39
C GLU A 28 -5.36 7.05 16.66
N LYS A 29 -6.47 6.91 17.39
CA LYS A 29 -6.67 7.51 18.69
C LYS A 29 -6.85 6.41 19.73
N GLU A 30 -5.88 6.28 20.60
CA GLU A 30 -5.91 5.39 21.75
C GLU A 30 -6.11 6.19 23.03
N THR A 31 -6.97 5.69 23.92
CA THR A 31 -7.25 6.32 25.22
C THR A 31 -7.20 5.23 26.27
N GLU A 32 -6.01 5.00 26.81
CA GLU A 32 -5.82 4.12 27.96
C GLU A 32 -5.63 4.96 29.22
N ALA A 33 -6.41 4.64 30.26
CA ALA A 33 -6.26 5.15 31.63
C ALA A 33 -6.00 6.67 31.77
N GLY A 34 -6.68 7.51 30.98
CA GLY A 34 -6.57 8.98 31.07
C GLY A 34 -5.41 9.61 30.30
N LYS A 35 -4.55 8.84 29.62
CA LYS A 35 -3.52 9.34 28.71
C LYS A 35 -4.04 9.27 27.26
N LYS A 36 -3.97 10.41 26.56
CA LYS A 36 -4.39 10.52 25.16
C LYS A 36 -3.17 10.36 24.25
N SER A 37 -3.10 9.24 23.54
CA SER A 37 -2.09 9.01 22.51
C SER A 37 -2.72 9.26 21.14
N TYR A 38 -2.03 10.06 20.32
CA TYR A 38 -2.47 10.37 18.96
C TYR A 38 -1.39 9.90 17.99
N SER A 39 -1.78 9.04 17.04
CA SER A 39 -0.95 8.62 15.93
C SER A 39 -1.58 9.08 14.62
N ASN A 40 -0.79 9.73 13.77
CA ASN A 40 -1.20 10.08 12.42
C ASN A 40 -0.09 9.63 11.46
N SER A 41 -0.44 8.78 10.52
CA SER A 41 0.46 8.28 9.48
C SER A 41 -0.10 8.63 8.11
N PHE A 42 0.74 9.24 7.29
CA PHE A 42 0.46 9.53 5.89
C PHE A 42 1.43 8.76 5.03
N LYS A 43 0.92 8.15 3.95
CA LYS A 43 1.64 7.24 3.08
C LYS A 43 1.43 7.68 1.65
N ILE A 44 2.49 7.66 0.86
CA ILE A 44 2.43 7.95 -0.57
C ILE A 44 3.31 6.94 -1.30
N SER A 45 2.67 6.15 -2.15
CA SER A 45 3.30 5.01 -2.81
C SER A 45 3.03 5.06 -4.31
N PRO A 46 3.83 5.79 -5.10
CA PRO A 46 3.81 5.67 -6.55
C PRO A 46 4.31 4.28 -6.98
N PHE A 47 3.57 3.65 -7.87
CA PHE A 47 3.90 2.34 -8.42
C PHE A 47 3.71 2.32 -9.94
N ALA A 48 4.50 1.49 -10.60
CA ALA A 48 4.35 1.14 -11.99
C ALA A 48 3.88 -0.32 -12.06
N ARG A 49 2.73 -0.54 -12.68
CA ARG A 49 2.14 -1.86 -12.87
C ARG A 49 2.55 -2.43 -14.21
N TRP A 50 3.20 -3.59 -14.19
CA TRP A 50 3.55 -4.33 -15.40
C TRP A 50 2.77 -5.63 -15.49
N TYR A 51 1.88 -5.72 -16.48
CA TYR A 51 1.10 -6.92 -16.80
C TYR A 51 1.93 -7.85 -17.69
N TYR A 52 2.22 -9.05 -17.19
CA TYR A 52 3.05 -10.03 -17.90
C TYR A 52 2.22 -11.19 -18.49
N VAL A 53 1.06 -11.48 -17.92
CA VAL A 53 0.14 -12.50 -18.42
C VAL A 53 -1.27 -11.94 -18.46
N HIS A 54 -1.87 -11.98 -19.64
CA HIS A 54 -3.27 -11.66 -19.89
C HIS A 54 -3.94 -12.92 -20.44
N LYS A 55 -4.72 -13.62 -19.61
CA LYS A 55 -5.44 -14.86 -20.00
C LYS A 55 -6.93 -14.71 -19.71
N GLY A 56 -7.62 -14.01 -20.62
CA GLY A 56 -9.06 -13.79 -20.52
C GLY A 56 -9.40 -12.95 -19.29
N PRO A 57 -10.20 -13.45 -18.34
CA PRO A 57 -10.57 -12.69 -17.14
C PRO A 57 -9.47 -12.63 -16.08
N PHE A 58 -8.34 -13.34 -16.27
CA PHE A 58 -7.23 -13.35 -15.32
C PHE A 58 -6.02 -12.58 -15.84
N ASN A 59 -5.62 -11.57 -15.08
CA ASN A 59 -4.52 -10.67 -15.40
C ASN A 59 -3.48 -10.72 -14.29
N LEU A 60 -2.27 -11.18 -14.59
CA LEU A 60 -1.18 -11.17 -13.62
C LEU A 60 -0.28 -9.97 -13.85
N PHE A 61 0.00 -9.26 -12.77
CA PHE A 61 0.77 -8.03 -12.79
C PHE A 61 1.87 -8.01 -11.73
N LEU A 62 2.81 -7.11 -11.92
CA LEU A 62 3.89 -6.79 -10.99
C LEU A 62 3.87 -5.27 -10.77
N ASP A 63 3.59 -4.86 -9.53
CA ASP A 63 3.64 -3.46 -9.11
C ASP A 63 5.04 -3.14 -8.59
N GLY A 64 5.88 -2.51 -9.41
CA GLY A 64 7.18 -2.00 -9.00
C GLY A 64 7.08 -0.54 -8.57
N GLY A 65 7.45 -0.22 -7.34
CA GLY A 65 7.23 1.13 -6.81
C GLY A 65 8.11 1.49 -5.62
N VAL A 66 7.95 2.74 -5.21
CA VAL A 66 8.50 3.27 -3.96
C VAL A 66 7.36 3.73 -3.09
N GLY A 67 7.49 3.55 -1.78
CA GLY A 67 6.54 4.05 -0.78
C GLY A 67 7.26 4.99 0.18
N PHE A 68 6.62 6.08 0.55
CA PHE A 68 7.10 6.98 1.59
C PHE A 68 6.05 7.09 2.68
N ASP A 69 6.46 6.88 3.92
CA ASP A 69 5.63 7.04 5.09
C ASP A 69 6.10 8.20 5.95
N PHE A 70 5.13 8.97 6.43
CA PHE A 70 5.31 10.08 7.34
C PHE A 70 4.39 9.90 8.53
N GLY A 71 4.97 9.63 9.70
CA GLY A 71 4.28 9.30 10.93
C GLY A 71 4.55 10.35 11.99
N LYS A 72 3.51 10.75 12.71
CA LYS A 72 3.60 11.63 13.86
C LYS A 72 2.93 10.94 15.04
N VAL A 73 3.74 10.54 16.02
CA VAL A 73 3.25 9.97 17.27
C VAL A 73 3.39 11.02 18.36
N LYS A 74 2.28 11.30 19.05
CA LYS A 74 2.28 12.10 20.27
C LYS A 74 1.93 11.21 21.45
N ALA A 75 2.92 10.99 22.31
CA ALA A 75 2.75 10.29 23.58
C ALA A 75 3.17 11.24 24.70
N ASN A 76 2.28 11.47 25.66
CA ASN A 76 2.57 12.17 26.91
C ASN A 76 3.28 13.55 26.80
N GLY A 77 3.01 14.31 25.73
CA GLY A 77 3.57 15.65 25.51
C GLY A 77 4.81 15.70 24.60
N GLU A 78 5.45 14.56 24.35
CA GLU A 78 6.57 14.44 23.41
C GLU A 78 6.07 14.12 22.00
N LYS A 79 6.65 14.81 21.01
CA LYS A 79 6.32 14.65 19.59
C LYS A 79 7.48 13.92 18.92
N THR A 80 7.24 12.68 18.48
CA THR A 80 8.22 11.94 17.69
C THR A 80 7.73 11.88 16.26
N ASN A 81 8.52 12.49 15.36
CA ASN A 81 8.31 12.34 13.92
C ASN A 81 9.08 11.10 13.47
N ARG A 82 8.43 10.22 12.70
CA ARG A 82 9.05 9.11 12.01
C ARG A 82 8.84 9.32 10.51
N HIS A 83 9.87 9.02 9.73
CA HIS A 83 9.79 8.99 8.28
C HIS A 83 10.44 7.70 7.81
N GLY A 84 9.83 7.07 6.82
CA GLY A 84 10.26 5.79 6.29
C GLY A 84 10.09 5.77 4.79
N PHE A 85 10.87 4.93 4.13
CA PHE A 85 10.65 4.62 2.73
C PHE A 85 10.78 3.13 2.46
N GLU A 86 10.08 2.68 1.43
CA GLU A 86 10.25 1.37 0.86
C GLU A 86 10.47 1.47 -0.65
N VAL A 87 11.17 0.50 -1.20
CA VAL A 87 11.31 0.30 -2.64
C VAL A 87 11.24 -1.17 -2.91
N GLY A 88 10.39 -1.57 -3.84
CA GLY A 88 10.23 -2.99 -4.12
C GLY A 88 9.24 -3.28 -5.22
N VAL A 89 8.97 -4.57 -5.35
CA VAL A 89 8.01 -5.12 -6.30
C VAL A 89 6.98 -5.93 -5.53
N ARG A 90 5.72 -5.80 -5.94
CA ARG A 90 4.58 -6.52 -5.39
C ARG A 90 3.91 -7.29 -6.52
N PRO A 91 4.04 -8.63 -6.59
CA PRO A 91 3.27 -9.40 -7.55
C PRO A 91 1.79 -9.38 -7.18
N GLY A 92 0.93 -9.42 -8.18
CA GLY A 92 -0.51 -9.43 -7.98
C GLY A 92 -1.28 -10.05 -9.14
N ALA A 93 -2.56 -10.27 -8.92
CA ALA A 93 -3.51 -10.81 -9.87
C ALA A 93 -4.79 -9.97 -9.86
N CYS A 94 -5.20 -9.47 -11.02
CA CYS A 94 -6.51 -8.87 -11.23
C CYS A 94 -7.44 -9.88 -11.90
N VAL A 95 -8.72 -9.83 -11.51
CA VAL A 95 -9.80 -10.58 -12.13
C VAL A 95 -10.90 -9.60 -12.56
N ASP A 96 -11.22 -9.62 -13.84
CA ASP A 96 -12.33 -8.85 -14.40
C ASP A 96 -13.64 -9.53 -14.07
N LEU A 97 -14.46 -8.89 -13.23
CA LEU A 97 -15.77 -9.42 -12.81
C LEU A 97 -16.89 -8.97 -13.76
N THR A 98 -16.91 -7.67 -14.10
CA THR A 98 -17.94 -7.02 -14.94
C THR A 98 -17.33 -5.81 -15.67
N GLU A 99 -17.95 -5.30 -16.73
CA GLU A 99 -17.60 -4.01 -17.36
C GLU A 99 -17.53 -2.89 -16.28
N GLY A 100 -16.32 -2.40 -15.99
CA GLY A 100 -16.05 -1.33 -15.01
C GLY A 100 -15.76 -1.79 -13.57
N LEU A 101 -15.68 -3.10 -13.32
CA LEU A 101 -15.35 -3.68 -12.02
C LEU A 101 -14.25 -4.74 -12.14
N CYS A 102 -13.07 -4.40 -11.63
CA CYS A 102 -11.88 -5.24 -11.62
C CYS A 102 -11.46 -5.49 -10.17
N LEU A 103 -11.26 -6.75 -9.81
CA LEU A 103 -10.81 -7.13 -8.47
C LEU A 103 -9.33 -7.44 -8.53
N CYS A 104 -8.50 -6.62 -7.89
CA CYS A 104 -7.05 -6.77 -7.90
C CYS A 104 -6.53 -7.19 -6.53
N LEU A 105 -5.82 -8.30 -6.50
CA LEU A 105 -5.19 -8.87 -5.32
C LEU A 105 -3.69 -8.68 -5.45
N ARG A 106 -3.04 -8.13 -4.42
CA ARG A 106 -1.59 -8.06 -4.33
C ARG A 106 -1.11 -9.15 -3.37
N MET A 107 -0.08 -9.86 -3.77
CA MET A 107 0.47 -10.97 -3.02
C MET A 107 1.89 -10.64 -2.62
N GLY A 108 2.06 -10.13 -1.40
CA GLY A 108 3.36 -9.97 -0.81
C GLY A 108 4.12 -8.74 -1.28
N PHE A 109 5.36 -8.69 -0.81
CA PHE A 109 6.32 -7.63 -1.10
C PHE A 109 7.72 -8.22 -1.18
N VAL A 110 8.48 -7.79 -2.18
CA VAL A 110 9.90 -8.09 -2.30
C VAL A 110 10.65 -6.79 -2.52
N GLY A 111 11.50 -6.40 -1.58
CA GLY A 111 12.21 -5.14 -1.71
C GLY A 111 13.02 -4.76 -0.50
N TYR A 112 13.43 -3.51 -0.50
CA TYR A 112 14.19 -2.90 0.58
C TYR A 112 13.31 -1.88 1.31
N ARG A 113 13.35 -1.93 2.65
CA ARG A 113 12.66 -0.99 3.53
C ARG A 113 13.64 -0.30 4.44
N HIS A 114 13.39 0.98 4.70
CA HIS A 114 14.18 1.77 5.64
C HIS A 114 13.26 2.64 6.50
N ASP A 115 13.27 2.37 7.80
CA ASP A 115 12.43 2.97 8.83
C ASP A 115 10.95 3.09 8.41
N TYR A 116 10.46 2.15 7.61
CA TYR A 116 9.09 2.07 7.09
C TYR A 116 8.15 1.52 8.17
N PHE A 117 7.15 2.29 8.59
CA PHE A 117 6.23 1.95 9.69
C PHE A 117 4.76 2.02 9.28
N GLY A 118 4.46 2.45 8.06
CA GLY A 118 3.13 2.57 7.49
C GLY A 118 2.76 1.41 6.57
N GLY A 119 3.44 0.28 6.58
CA GLY A 119 2.89 -0.90 5.90
C GLY A 119 1.67 -1.46 6.65
N GLU A 120 0.76 -2.14 5.95
CA GLU A 120 -0.13 -3.18 6.51
C GLU A 120 0.67 -4.38 7.07
N GLU A 121 1.98 -4.22 7.27
CA GLU A 121 3.00 -5.24 7.35
C GLU A 121 3.96 -4.96 8.52
N PRO A 122 3.45 -4.96 9.78
CA PRO A 122 4.25 -4.69 10.99
C PRO A 122 5.34 -5.73 11.28
N GLU A 123 5.42 -6.81 10.49
CA GLU A 123 6.32 -7.96 10.71
C GLU A 123 7.57 -7.97 9.80
N ILE A 124 7.63 -7.13 8.76
CA ILE A 124 8.90 -6.94 8.04
C ILE A 124 9.70 -5.92 8.84
N GLY A 125 10.89 -6.32 9.32
CA GLY A 125 11.76 -5.46 10.11
C GLY A 125 11.92 -4.07 9.48
N THR A 126 11.99 -3.04 10.32
CA THR A 126 11.98 -1.63 9.89
C THR A 126 13.14 -1.27 8.97
N ASN A 127 14.24 -2.02 8.99
CA ASN A 127 15.44 -1.78 8.19
C ASN A 127 15.96 -3.06 7.53
N GLY A 128 16.01 -3.09 6.19
CA GLY A 128 16.68 -4.13 5.42
C GLY A 128 15.93 -4.62 4.18
N PHE A 129 16.47 -5.67 3.56
CA PHE A 129 15.78 -6.41 2.52
C PHE A 129 14.73 -7.33 3.16
N GLY A 130 13.50 -7.22 2.69
CA GLY A 130 12.38 -8.03 3.13
C GLY A 130 11.74 -8.73 1.93
N LEU A 131 11.48 -10.02 2.11
CA LEU A 131 10.59 -10.78 1.24
C LEU A 131 9.48 -11.33 2.12
N ARG A 132 8.24 -10.99 1.77
CA ARG A 132 7.03 -11.47 2.44
C ARG A 132 6.09 -11.99 1.38
N PHE A 133 5.63 -13.22 1.59
CA PHE A 133 4.52 -13.81 0.85
C PHE A 133 3.33 -13.85 1.79
N ALA A 134 2.71 -12.69 2.02
CA ALA A 134 1.39 -12.65 2.61
C ALA A 134 0.41 -12.29 1.48
N PRO A 135 -0.75 -12.94 1.39
CA PRO A 135 -1.84 -12.38 0.62
C PRO A 135 -2.29 -11.11 1.35
N GLU A 136 -1.65 -9.98 1.03
CA GLU A 136 -2.14 -8.66 1.41
C GLU A 136 -3.48 -8.39 0.68
N GLU A 137 -4.24 -7.47 1.24
CA GLU A 137 -5.70 -7.40 1.16
C GLU A 137 -6.33 -7.53 -0.24
N LEU A 138 -7.57 -8.02 -0.24
CA LEU A 138 -8.45 -7.98 -1.39
C LEU A 138 -8.84 -6.52 -1.66
N MET A 139 -8.09 -5.88 -2.56
CA MET A 139 -8.36 -4.52 -2.99
C MET A 139 -9.40 -4.55 -4.10
N ILE A 140 -10.60 -4.09 -3.76
CA ILE A 140 -11.68 -3.87 -4.73
C ILE A 140 -11.42 -2.50 -5.36
N GLY A 141 -10.80 -2.52 -6.54
CA GLY A 141 -10.61 -1.33 -7.36
C GLY A 141 -11.83 -1.08 -8.24
N PHE A 142 -12.16 0.19 -8.46
CA PHE A 142 -12.99 0.59 -9.60
C PHE A 142 -12.03 1.17 -10.64
N GLU A 143 -11.73 0.40 -11.67
CA GLU A 143 -10.97 0.87 -12.83
C GLU A 143 -11.98 1.36 -13.87
N LEU A 144 -12.08 2.68 -14.05
CA LEU A 144 -12.86 3.28 -15.13
C LEU A 144 -11.99 3.32 -16.39
N GLU A 145 -12.20 2.35 -17.27
CA GLU A 145 -11.68 2.38 -18.64
C GLU A 145 -12.50 3.39 -19.46
N PHE A 146 -11.84 4.41 -20.02
CA PHE A 146 -12.44 5.42 -20.91
C PHE A 146 -11.85 5.31 -22.31
#